data_AF-A0A850NUL3-F1
#
_entry.id   AF-A0A850NUL3-F1
#
_cell.length_a   1.000
_cell.length_b   1.000
_cell.length_c   1.000
_cell.angle_alpha   90.00
_cell.angle_beta   90.00
_cell.angle_gamma   90.00
#
_symmetry.space_group_name_H-M   'P 1'
#
loop_
_entity.id
_entity.type
_entity.pdbx_description
1 polymer ?
#
loop_
_entity_poly.entity_id
_entity_poly.type
_entity_poly.pdbx_seq_one_letter_code
_entity_poly.pdbx_strand_id
1 'polypeptide(L)'
;MVQQTKTGWAPLHRIVLLWRPQWPLMAAGLVVALAAGLAGLAVMSGAGTHLAGLVVASEGHAPSHDIAALAVLLATPALMRLTGLARIVLRYAERLVTHSATFRALAGLRVWLFAGIARSAAGGLGFLRSGDLLSRLVGDVDVLDGLYLRLVVPAGVALLSFVVLVATLVAIPGGPAALVAAIALLFVAAAVVGP
;
A
#
# COMPACT_ATOMS: atom_id res chain seq x y z
N MET A 1 38.01 -27.53 10.26
CA MET A 1 37.08 -28.21 9.35
C MET A 1 35.67 -27.84 9.76
N VAL A 2 35.03 -27.02 8.94
CA VAL A 2 33.73 -26.38 9.15
C VAL A 2 32.64 -27.37 8.74
N GLN A 3 31.80 -27.80 9.67
CA GLN A 3 30.61 -28.59 9.35
C GLN A 3 29.54 -27.67 8.76
N GLN A 4 29.20 -27.96 7.51
CA GLN A 4 28.17 -27.33 6.73
C GLN A 4 26.74 -27.78 7.14
N THR A 5 25.82 -26.82 7.02
CA THR A 5 24.47 -26.96 6.46
C THR A 5 23.57 -28.04 7.05
N LYS A 6 22.84 -27.72 8.13
CA LYS A 6 21.50 -28.27 8.34
C LYS A 6 20.50 -27.15 8.62
N THR A 7 19.52 -27.06 7.71
CA THR A 7 18.20 -26.40 7.81
C THR A 7 18.13 -24.86 7.94
N GLY A 8 18.30 -24.19 6.79
CA GLY A 8 18.24 -22.73 6.60
C GLY A 8 16.88 -22.01 6.76
N TRP A 9 15.91 -22.57 7.48
CA TRP A 9 14.57 -21.95 7.68
C TRP A 9 14.18 -21.75 9.15
N ALA A 10 14.91 -22.38 10.09
CA ALA A 10 14.66 -22.25 11.53
C ALA A 10 14.92 -20.84 12.14
N PRO A 11 15.78 -19.95 11.59
CA PRO A 11 15.94 -18.61 12.15
C PRO A 11 14.76 -17.68 11.83
N LEU A 12 14.15 -17.84 10.64
CA LEU A 12 13.11 -16.95 10.12
C LEU A 12 11.82 -17.02 10.94
N HIS A 13 11.39 -18.20 11.40
CA HIS A 13 10.16 -18.33 12.19
C HIS A 13 10.27 -17.66 13.56
N ARG A 14 11.46 -17.64 14.19
CA ARG A 14 11.67 -16.97 15.48
C ARG A 14 11.65 -15.45 15.36
N ILE A 15 12.17 -14.92 14.25
CA ILE A 15 12.12 -13.49 13.93
C ILE A 15 10.67 -13.05 13.68
N VAL A 16 9.88 -13.87 12.97
CA VAL A 16 8.44 -13.64 12.75
C VAL A 16 7.63 -13.69 14.05
N LEU A 17 7.98 -14.58 15.00
CA LEU A 17 7.30 -14.69 16.30
C LEU A 17 7.60 -13.53 17.26
N LEU A 18 8.78 -12.91 17.16
CA LEU A 18 9.15 -11.68 17.90
C LEU A 18 8.40 -10.42 17.42
N TRP A 19 7.85 -10.46 16.19
CA TRP A 19 7.09 -9.38 15.57
C TRP A 19 5.61 -9.28 16.01
N ARG A 20 5.12 -10.24 16.81
CA ARG A 20 3.73 -10.30 17.29
C ARG A 20 3.20 -9.02 17.98
N PRO A 21 3.98 -8.26 18.76
CA PRO A 21 3.45 -7.07 19.46
C PRO A 21 3.18 -5.87 18.55
N GLN A 22 3.78 -5.82 17.34
CA GLN A 22 3.73 -4.66 16.44
C GLN A 22 2.73 -4.87 15.27
N TRP A 23 2.23 -6.09 15.12
CA TRP A 23 1.16 -6.46 14.17
C TRP A 23 -0.08 -5.56 14.18
N PRO A 24 -0.63 -5.07 15.32
CA PRO A 24 -1.84 -4.24 15.26
C PRO A 24 -1.60 -2.88 14.59
N LEU A 25 -0.41 -2.29 14.76
CA LEU A 25 -0.02 -1.03 14.11
C LEU A 25 0.24 -1.22 12.61
N MET A 26 0.88 -2.33 12.25
CA MET A 26 1.11 -2.72 10.85
C MET A 26 -0.20 -3.04 10.11
N ALA A 27 -1.07 -3.82 10.75
CA ALA A 27 -2.41 -4.11 10.24
C ALA A 27 -3.24 -2.83 10.11
N ALA A 28 -3.15 -1.90 11.06
CA ALA A 28 -3.80 -0.59 10.95
C ALA A 28 -3.26 0.21 9.75
N GLY A 29 -1.94 0.22 9.53
CA GLY A 29 -1.32 0.85 8.35
C GLY A 29 -1.79 0.25 7.03
N LEU A 30 -1.87 -1.09 6.95
CA LEU A 30 -2.41 -1.79 5.79
C LEU A 30 -3.89 -1.46 5.57
N VAL A 31 -4.71 -1.51 6.62
CA VAL A 31 -6.15 -1.18 6.53
C VAL A 31 -6.35 0.26 6.06
N VAL A 32 -5.57 1.21 6.57
CA VAL A 32 -5.60 2.62 6.14
C VAL A 32 -5.18 2.76 4.67
N ALA A 33 -4.14 2.05 4.23
CA ALA A 33 -3.70 2.07 2.84
C ALA A 33 -4.74 1.46 1.89
N LEU A 34 -5.34 0.32 2.27
CA LEU A 34 -6.43 -0.31 1.53
C LEU A 34 -7.65 0.60 1.44
N ALA A 35 -8.06 1.20 2.56
CA ALA A 35 -9.17 2.13 2.58
C ALA A 35 -8.89 3.42 1.77
N ALA A 36 -7.63 3.89 1.72
CA ALA A 36 -7.23 4.98 0.83
C ALA A 36 -7.33 4.59 -0.65
N GLY A 37 -6.96 3.34 -0.97
CA GLY A 37 -7.12 2.74 -2.29
C GLY A 37 -8.59 2.69 -2.71
N LEU A 38 -9.46 2.16 -1.85
CA LEU A 38 -10.91 2.12 -2.07
C LEU A 38 -11.51 3.51 -2.25
N ALA A 39 -11.11 4.47 -1.43
CA ALA A 39 -11.56 5.85 -1.58
C ALA A 39 -11.12 6.46 -2.93
N GLY A 40 -9.92 6.12 -3.41
CA GLY A 40 -9.46 6.48 -4.75
C GLY A 40 -10.32 5.88 -5.87
N LEU A 41 -10.63 4.59 -5.78
CA LEU A 41 -11.51 3.90 -6.73
C LEU A 41 -12.92 4.48 -6.71
N ALA A 42 -13.45 4.82 -5.53
CA ALA A 42 -14.78 5.42 -5.38
C ALA A 42 -14.88 6.79 -6.06
N VAL A 43 -13.87 7.66 -5.91
CA VAL A 43 -13.83 8.96 -6.60
C VAL A 43 -13.78 8.78 -8.12
N MET A 44 -12.95 7.85 -8.61
CA MET A 44 -12.82 7.56 -10.04
C MET A 44 -14.11 7.01 -10.64
N SER A 45 -14.74 6.05 -9.95
CA SER A 45 -16.02 5.46 -10.34
C SER A 45 -17.13 6.52 -10.35
N GLY A 46 -17.19 7.35 -9.31
CA GLY A 46 -18.16 8.45 -9.26
C GLY A 46 -17.98 9.42 -10.43
N ALA A 47 -16.73 9.72 -10.81
CA ALA A 47 -16.46 10.63 -11.93
C ALA A 47 -17.00 10.06 -13.24
N GLY A 48 -16.80 8.76 -13.47
CA GLY A 48 -17.36 8.05 -14.61
C GLY A 48 -18.89 8.09 -14.65
N THR A 49 -19.55 7.78 -13.53
CA THR A 49 -21.03 7.77 -13.47
C THR A 49 -21.63 9.16 -13.66
N HIS A 50 -20.97 10.20 -13.13
CA HIS A 50 -21.43 11.58 -13.32
C HIS A 50 -21.29 12.02 -14.78
N LEU A 51 -20.13 11.78 -15.41
CA LEU A 51 -19.94 12.12 -16.82
C LEU A 51 -20.93 11.38 -17.72
N ALA A 52 -21.11 10.08 -17.49
CA ALA A 52 -22.11 9.29 -18.22
C ALA A 52 -23.52 9.86 -18.04
N GLY A 53 -23.90 10.23 -16.82
CA GLY A 53 -25.20 10.84 -16.53
C GLY A 53 -25.40 12.19 -17.23
N LEU A 54 -24.36 13.04 -17.31
CA LEU A 54 -24.43 14.31 -18.02
C LEU A 54 -24.55 14.15 -19.54
N VAL A 55 -23.85 13.18 -20.11
CA VAL A 55 -23.95 12.87 -21.55
C VAL A 55 -25.37 12.41 -21.88
N VAL A 56 -25.93 11.46 -21.12
CA VAL A 56 -27.31 11.00 -21.32
C VAL A 56 -28.32 12.15 -21.18
N ALA A 57 -28.12 13.02 -20.19
CA ALA A 57 -28.98 14.19 -20.01
C ALA A 57 -28.87 15.20 -21.17
N SER A 58 -27.69 15.33 -21.80
CA SER A 58 -27.46 16.23 -22.92
C SER A 58 -28.13 15.78 -24.24
N GLU A 59 -28.39 14.48 -24.40
CA GLU A 59 -29.03 13.90 -25.59
C GLU A 59 -30.56 14.10 -25.61
N GLY A 60 -31.12 14.91 -24.71
CA GLY A 60 -32.56 15.19 -24.65
C GLY A 60 -33.39 14.09 -23.96
N HIS A 61 -32.75 13.01 -23.51
CA HIS A 61 -33.31 12.06 -22.54
C HIS A 61 -33.28 12.67 -21.14
N ALA A 62 -33.92 13.83 -21.00
CA ALA A 62 -33.97 14.55 -19.73
C ALA A 62 -34.50 13.57 -18.66
N PRO A 63 -33.80 13.39 -17.54
CA PRO A 63 -34.20 12.47 -16.47
C PRO A 63 -35.43 12.97 -15.69
N SER A 64 -36.25 13.84 -16.27
CA SER A 64 -37.38 14.53 -15.63
C SER A 64 -38.44 13.58 -15.07
N HIS A 65 -38.50 12.34 -15.56
CA HIS A 65 -39.40 11.30 -15.05
C HIS A 65 -38.71 10.17 -14.30
N ASP A 66 -37.37 10.13 -14.26
CA ASP A 66 -36.63 9.08 -13.55
C ASP A 66 -35.95 9.65 -12.30
N ILE A 67 -36.62 9.45 -11.16
CA ILE A 67 -36.16 9.88 -9.84
C ILE A 67 -34.78 9.28 -9.51
N ALA A 68 -34.47 8.09 -10.01
CA ALA A 68 -33.19 7.43 -9.75
C ALA A 68 -32.04 8.13 -10.47
N ALA A 69 -32.22 8.49 -11.75
CA ALA A 69 -31.21 9.22 -12.53
C ALA A 69 -30.93 10.61 -11.93
N LEU A 70 -31.97 11.31 -11.48
CA LEU A 70 -31.86 12.60 -10.81
C LEU A 70 -31.14 12.48 -9.44
N ALA A 71 -31.46 11.45 -8.66
CA ALA A 71 -30.79 11.17 -7.40
C ALA A 71 -29.30 10.87 -7.59
N VAL A 72 -28.93 10.09 -8.61
CA VAL A 72 -27.53 9.80 -8.93
C VAL A 72 -26.80 11.09 -9.31
N LEU A 73 -27.37 11.93 -10.18
CA LEU A 73 -26.73 13.17 -10.64
C LEU A 73 -26.47 14.15 -9.47
N LEU A 74 -27.41 14.25 -8.53
CA LEU A 74 -27.32 15.17 -7.38
C LEU A 74 -26.46 14.62 -6.24
N ALA A 75 -26.52 13.31 -5.96
CA ALA A 75 -25.82 12.69 -4.84
C ALA A 75 -24.34 12.39 -5.16
N THR A 76 -24.02 12.08 -6.42
CA THR A 76 -22.67 11.69 -6.83
C THR A 76 -21.61 12.77 -6.50
N PRO A 77 -21.82 14.08 -6.74
CA PRO A 77 -20.86 15.12 -6.37
C PRO A 77 -20.61 15.20 -4.85
N ALA A 78 -21.64 15.02 -4.03
CA ALA A 78 -21.49 15.01 -2.58
C ALA A 78 -20.67 13.80 -2.12
N LEU A 79 -20.96 12.62 -2.66
CA LEU A 79 -20.21 11.38 -2.40
C LEU A 79 -18.74 11.50 -2.82
N MET A 80 -18.45 12.10 -3.98
CA MET A 80 -17.09 12.37 -4.43
C MET A 80 -16.31 13.25 -3.45
N ARG A 81 -16.93 14.30 -2.91
CA ARG A 81 -16.27 15.20 -1.97
C ARG A 81 -15.95 14.49 -0.66
N LEU A 82 -16.91 13.73 -0.13
CA LEU A 82 -16.73 12.95 1.10
C LEU A 82 -15.63 11.88 0.91
N THR A 83 -15.69 11.11 -0.17
CA THR A 83 -14.69 10.08 -0.48
C THR A 83 -13.31 10.66 -0.81
N GLY A 84 -13.26 11.80 -1.50
CA GLY A 84 -12.05 12.55 -1.78
C GLY A 84 -11.37 13.07 -0.51
N LEU A 85 -12.13 13.64 0.41
CA LEU A 85 -11.61 14.08 1.71
C LEU A 85 -11.11 12.88 2.54
N ALA A 86 -11.89 11.80 2.60
CA ALA A 86 -11.47 10.58 3.27
C ALA A 86 -10.13 10.08 2.70
N ARG A 87 -9.99 10.03 1.37
CA ARG A 87 -8.72 9.64 0.71
C ARG A 87 -7.54 10.51 1.15
N ILE A 88 -7.71 11.83 1.24
CA ILE A 88 -6.66 12.75 1.66
C ILE A 88 -6.25 12.47 3.11
N VAL A 89 -7.23 12.35 4.01
CA VAL A 89 -6.98 12.06 5.43
C VAL A 89 -6.27 10.72 5.61
N LEU A 90 -6.73 9.68 4.90
CA LEU A 90 -6.12 8.34 5.00
C LEU A 90 -4.67 8.33 4.46
N ARG A 91 -4.39 9.03 3.35
CA ARG A 91 -3.01 9.19 2.87
C ARG A 91 -2.12 9.99 3.83
N TYR A 92 -2.70 10.97 4.51
CA TYR A 92 -1.97 11.72 5.52
C TYR A 92 -1.63 10.84 6.72
N ALA A 93 -2.58 10.01 7.17
CA ALA A 93 -2.34 9.01 8.22
C ALA A 93 -1.25 7.99 7.81
N GLU A 94 -1.29 7.48 6.57
CA GLU A 94 -0.25 6.61 6.01
C GLU A 94 1.13 7.30 6.01
N ARG A 95 1.18 8.57 5.60
CA ARG A 95 2.40 9.38 5.66
C ARG A 95 2.90 9.56 7.09
N LEU A 96 2.04 9.81 8.07
CA LEU A 96 2.44 9.93 9.48
C LEU A 96 3.07 8.64 10.02
N VAL A 97 2.49 7.49 9.68
CA VAL A 97 3.01 6.17 10.10
C VAL A 97 4.37 5.90 9.47
N THR A 98 4.48 6.10 8.15
CA THR A 98 5.75 5.93 7.42
C THR A 98 6.82 6.90 7.91
N HIS A 99 6.45 8.15 8.19
CA HIS A 99 7.37 9.17 8.66
C HIS A 99 7.93 8.85 10.04
N SER A 100 7.08 8.37 10.94
CA SER A 100 7.48 7.91 12.27
C SER A 100 8.50 6.76 12.20
N ALA A 101 8.41 5.88 11.20
CA ALA A 101 9.40 4.83 10.96
C ALA A 101 10.75 5.43 10.56
N THR A 102 10.78 6.35 9.58
CA THR A 102 12.01 7.06 9.19
C THR A 102 12.66 7.82 10.35
N PHE A 103 11.88 8.47 11.21
CA PHE A 103 12.44 9.19 12.36
C PHE A 103 13.04 8.27 13.41
N ARG A 104 12.42 7.12 13.68
CA ARG A 104 13.02 6.12 14.57
C ARG A 104 14.33 5.57 14.03
N ALA A 105 14.39 5.32 12.72
CA ALA A 105 15.63 4.91 12.05
C ALA A 105 16.74 5.98 12.16
N LEU A 106 16.40 7.25 11.91
CA LEU A 106 17.34 8.37 12.04
C LEU A 106 17.81 8.58 13.50
N ALA A 107 16.91 8.42 14.47
CA ALA A 107 17.26 8.51 15.88
C ALA A 107 18.23 7.39 16.30
N GLY A 108 18.00 6.16 15.84
CA GLY A 108 18.90 5.02 16.06
C GLY A 108 20.29 5.25 15.46
N LEU A 109 20.34 5.75 14.21
CA LEU A 109 21.60 6.09 13.55
C LEU A 109 22.38 7.17 14.30
N ARG A 110 21.70 8.21 14.80
CA ARG A 110 22.34 9.25 15.63
C ARG A 110 22.93 8.68 16.90
N VAL A 111 22.18 7.88 17.65
CA VAL A 111 22.66 7.28 18.90
C VAL A 111 23.86 6.36 18.63
N TRP A 112 23.81 5.56 17.56
CA TRP A 112 24.91 4.72 17.13
C TRP A 112 26.17 5.52 16.78
N LEU A 113 26.03 6.59 15.99
CA LEU A 113 27.14 7.42 15.54
C LEU A 113 27.83 8.11 16.73
N PHE A 114 27.04 8.70 17.64
CA PHE A 114 27.58 9.35 18.82
C PHE A 114 28.21 8.36 19.81
N ALA A 115 27.60 7.18 19.99
CA ALA A 115 28.17 6.14 20.85
C ALA A 115 29.45 5.53 20.25
N GLY A 116 29.55 5.44 18.92
CA GLY A 116 30.77 5.03 18.22
C GLY A 116 31.92 6.02 18.42
N ILE A 117 31.63 7.32 18.25
CA ILE A 117 32.61 8.41 18.46
C ILE A 117 33.07 8.46 19.92
N ALA A 118 32.13 8.40 20.87
CA ALA A 118 32.45 8.45 22.31
C ALA A 118 33.31 7.27 22.77
N ARG A 119 33.08 6.07 22.24
CA ARG A 119 33.90 4.87 22.56
C ARG A 119 35.26 4.89 21.87
N SER A 120 35.34 5.39 20.64
CA SER A 120 36.61 5.51 19.91
C SER A 120 37.54 6.58 20.52
N ALA A 121 36.99 7.61 21.14
CA ALA A 121 37.77 8.66 21.79
C ALA A 121 38.34 8.24 23.17
N ALA A 122 37.72 7.26 23.83
CA ALA A 122 38.08 6.87 25.20
C ALA A 122 39.10 5.71 25.29
N GLY A 123 39.34 4.98 24.20
CA GLY A 123 40.22 3.81 24.22
C GLY A 123 40.98 3.67 22.91
N GLY A 124 42.13 4.32 22.79
CA GLY A 124 43.12 3.91 21.82
C GLY A 124 43.48 2.45 22.12
N LEU A 125 42.95 1.52 21.33
CA LEU A 125 43.26 0.08 21.17
C LEU A 125 41.97 -0.76 20.99
N GLY A 126 41.80 -1.35 19.80
CA GLY A 126 41.32 -2.73 19.63
C GLY A 126 39.85 -3.09 19.95
N PHE A 127 38.84 -2.28 19.64
CA PHE A 127 37.42 -2.59 19.92
C PHE A 127 36.62 -3.12 18.71
N LEU A 128 37.04 -4.25 18.12
CA LEU A 128 36.23 -4.98 17.14
C LEU A 128 35.39 -6.06 17.84
N ARG A 129 34.06 -5.90 17.88
CA ARG A 129 33.03 -6.93 17.53
C ARG A 129 31.69 -6.84 18.28
N SER A 130 31.60 -6.24 19.47
CA SER A 130 30.32 -6.23 20.23
C SER A 130 29.30 -5.22 19.69
N GLY A 131 29.76 -4.06 19.22
CA GLY A 131 28.89 -3.04 18.62
C GLY A 131 28.35 -3.42 17.23
N ASP A 132 29.08 -4.29 16.51
CA ASP A 132 28.72 -4.74 15.17
C ASP A 132 27.55 -5.74 15.22
N LEU A 133 27.49 -6.60 16.24
CA LEU A 133 26.40 -7.58 16.39
C LEU A 133 25.05 -6.93 16.73
N LEU A 134 25.04 -5.93 17.62
CA LEU A 134 23.80 -5.19 17.94
C LEU A 134 23.36 -4.31 16.76
N SER A 135 24.32 -3.70 16.04
CA SER A 135 24.04 -2.93 14.82
C SER A 135 23.46 -3.80 13.71
N ARG A 136 23.95 -5.03 13.57
CA ARG A 136 23.39 -6.01 12.62
C ARG A 136 21.99 -6.44 13.02
N LEU A 137 21.74 -6.71 14.31
CA LEU A 137 20.42 -7.12 14.78
C LEU A 137 19.36 -6.02 14.61
N VAL A 138 19.73 -4.75 14.86
CA VAL A 138 18.85 -3.59 14.62
C VAL A 138 18.68 -3.33 13.12
N GLY A 139 19.76 -3.40 12.34
CA GLY A 139 19.71 -3.23 10.88
C GLY A 139 18.85 -4.29 10.19
N ASP A 140 18.93 -5.55 10.63
CA ASP A 140 18.11 -6.64 10.10
C ASP A 140 16.61 -6.42 10.40
N VAL A 141 16.29 -5.85 11.57
CA VAL A 141 14.90 -5.49 11.94
C VAL A 141 14.39 -4.31 11.11
N ASP A 142 15.21 -3.29 10.88
CA ASP A 142 14.85 -2.12 10.06
C ASP A 142 14.65 -2.48 8.58
N VAL A 143 15.46 -3.39 8.04
CA VAL A 143 15.30 -3.91 6.67
C VAL A 143 13.98 -4.66 6.54
N LEU A 144 13.60 -5.45 7.55
CA LEU A 144 12.35 -6.20 7.53
C LEU A 144 11.12 -5.29 7.62
N ASP A 145 11.16 -4.23 8.44
CA ASP A 145 10.08 -3.23 8.55
C ASP A 145 9.95 -2.41 7.25
N GLY A 146 11.08 -2.00 6.67
CA GLY A 146 11.13 -1.32 5.37
C GLY A 146 10.57 -2.17 4.23
N LEU A 147 10.83 -3.48 4.24
CA LEU A 147 10.32 -4.42 3.24
C LEU A 147 8.80 -4.61 3.38
N TYR A 148 8.27 -4.63 4.60
CA TYR A 148 6.82 -4.67 4.84
C TYR A 148 6.11 -3.43 4.26
N LEU A 149 6.57 -2.23 4.59
CA LEU A 149 5.96 -0.98 4.09
C LEU A 149 6.15 -0.78 2.57
N ARG A 150 7.24 -1.27 1.98
CA ARG A 150 7.55 -1.06 0.56
C ARG A 150 7.05 -2.14 -0.38
N LEU A 151 6.87 -3.37 0.11
CA LEU A 151 6.46 -4.50 -0.73
C LEU A 151 5.06 -4.98 -0.38
N VAL A 152 4.78 -5.21 0.90
CA VAL A 152 3.49 -5.79 1.34
C VAL A 152 2.36 -4.79 1.20
N VAL A 153 2.56 -3.53 1.58
CA VAL A 153 1.52 -2.49 1.45
C VAL A 153 1.16 -2.23 -0.02
N PRO A 154 2.12 -1.97 -0.94
CA PRO A 154 1.76 -1.74 -2.35
C PRO A 154 1.18 -2.99 -3.02
N ALA A 155 1.70 -4.19 -2.72
CA ALA A 155 1.15 -5.44 -3.25
C ALA A 155 -0.29 -5.68 -2.75
N GLY A 156 -0.57 -5.39 -1.48
CA GLY A 156 -1.91 -5.50 -0.92
C GLY A 156 -2.90 -4.54 -1.58
N VAL A 157 -2.52 -3.28 -1.78
CA VAL A 157 -3.36 -2.28 -2.48
C VAL A 157 -3.60 -2.68 -3.93
N ALA A 158 -2.58 -3.19 -4.61
CA ALA A 158 -2.71 -3.68 -5.99
C ALA A 158 -3.68 -4.88 -6.08
N LEU A 159 -3.51 -5.86 -5.20
CA LEU A 159 -4.38 -7.04 -5.16
C LEU A 159 -5.83 -6.66 -4.85
N LEU A 160 -6.05 -5.81 -3.84
CA LEU A 160 -7.38 -5.33 -3.49
C LEU A 160 -8.03 -4.59 -4.66
N SER A 161 -7.28 -3.70 -5.30
CA SER A 161 -7.77 -2.93 -6.45
C SER A 161 -8.15 -3.85 -7.62
N PHE A 162 -7.35 -4.89 -7.86
CA PHE A 162 -7.66 -5.92 -8.85
C PHE A 162 -8.93 -6.70 -8.51
N VAL A 163 -9.08 -7.16 -7.27
CA VAL A 163 -10.27 -7.89 -6.81
C VAL A 163 -11.53 -7.04 -6.95
N VAL A 164 -11.47 -5.77 -6.54
CA VAL A 164 -12.61 -4.84 -6.67
C VAL A 164 -12.98 -4.63 -8.13
N LEU A 165 -12.00 -4.44 -9.01
CA LEU A 165 -12.22 -4.28 -10.44
C LEU A 165 -12.91 -5.52 -11.04
N VAL A 166 -12.39 -6.72 -10.77
CA VAL A 166 -12.98 -7.97 -11.29
C VAL A 166 -14.40 -8.17 -10.74
N ALA A 167 -14.61 -7.92 -9.45
CA ALA A 167 -15.92 -8.08 -8.81
C ALA A 167 -16.97 -7.13 -9.41
N THR A 168 -16.61 -5.86 -9.65
CA THR A 168 -17.55 -4.89 -10.27
C THR A 168 -17.84 -5.23 -11.72
N LEU A 169 -16.85 -5.66 -12.51
CA LEU A 169 -17.05 -6.11 -13.88
C LEU A 169 -17.97 -7.33 -13.96
N VAL A 170 -17.79 -8.33 -13.10
CA VAL A 170 -18.65 -9.53 -13.11
C VAL A 170 -20.08 -9.21 -12.70
N ALA A 171 -20.30 -8.20 -11.85
CA ALA A 171 -21.63 -7.80 -11.40
C ALA A 171 -22.46 -7.07 -12.47
N ILE A 172 -21.84 -6.53 -13.53
CA ILE A 172 -22.54 -5.77 -14.59
C ILE A 172 -22.98 -6.73 -15.71
N PRO A 173 -24.21 -6.59 -16.25
CA PRO A 173 -24.65 -7.36 -17.41
C PRO A 173 -23.71 -7.16 -18.61
N GLY A 174 -23.12 -8.25 -19.12
CA GLY A 174 -22.12 -8.20 -20.21
C GLY A 174 -20.68 -7.89 -19.77
N GLY A 175 -20.45 -7.60 -18.50
CA GLY A 175 -19.11 -7.33 -17.97
C GLY A 175 -18.10 -8.49 -18.03
N PRO A 176 -18.50 -9.79 -18.00
CA PRO A 176 -17.56 -10.88 -18.27
C PRO A 176 -16.92 -10.79 -19.67
N ALA A 177 -17.68 -10.35 -20.68
CA ALA A 177 -17.16 -10.17 -22.03
C ALA A 177 -16.17 -9.00 -22.10
N ALA A 178 -16.44 -7.91 -21.38
CA ALA A 178 -15.53 -6.78 -21.26
C ALA A 178 -14.21 -7.17 -20.55
N LEU A 179 -14.27 -8.06 -19.56
CA LEU A 179 -13.08 -8.58 -18.89
C LEU A 179 -12.19 -9.39 -19.86
N VAL A 180 -12.80 -10.28 -20.65
CA VAL A 180 -12.09 -11.05 -21.67
C VAL A 180 -11.44 -10.13 -22.70
N ALA A 181 -12.16 -9.10 -23.16
CA ALA A 181 -11.63 -8.10 -24.08
C ALA A 181 -10.44 -7.32 -23.49
N ALA A 182 -10.51 -6.92 -22.22
CA ALA A 182 -9.42 -6.24 -21.53
C ALA A 182 -8.17 -7.12 -21.39
N ILE A 183 -8.35 -8.41 -21.04
CA ILE A 183 -7.24 -9.37 -20.97
C ILE A 183 -6.62 -9.60 -22.34
N ALA A 184 -7.44 -9.74 -23.39
CA ALA A 184 -6.96 -9.88 -24.76
C ALA A 184 -6.16 -8.64 -25.21
N LEU A 185 -6.63 -7.43 -24.89
CA LEU A 185 -5.93 -6.18 -25.18
C LEU A 185 -4.58 -6.10 -24.45
N LEU A 186 -4.52 -6.54 -23.19
CA LEU A 186 -3.29 -6.58 -22.41
C LEU A 186 -2.26 -7.54 -23.03
N PHE A 187 -2.72 -8.71 -23.50
CA PHE A 187 -1.88 -9.67 -24.21
C PHE A 187 -1.33 -9.10 -25.52
N VAL A 188 -2.17 -8.40 -26.29
CA VAL A 188 -1.73 -7.71 -27.53
C VAL A 188 -0.72 -6.61 -27.20
N ALA A 189 -0.98 -5.80 -26.18
CA ALA A 189 -0.05 -4.74 -25.75
C ALA A 189 1.29 -5.31 -25.28
N ALA A 190 1.28 -6.40 -24.51
CA ALA A 190 2.49 -7.10 -24.08
C ALA A 190 3.27 -7.68 -25.27
N ALA A 191 2.58 -8.22 -26.28
CA ALA A 191 3.19 -8.70 -27.51
C ALA A 191 3.81 -7.58 -28.36
N VAL A 192 3.29 -6.35 -28.29
CA VAL A 192 3.84 -5.17 -29.00
C VAL A 192 5.01 -4.54 -28.25
N VAL A 193 5.02 -4.58 -26.91
CA VAL A 193 6.05 -3.95 -26.06
C VAL A 193 7.28 -4.84 -25.87
N GLY A 194 7.22 -6.13 -26.20
CA GLY A 194 8.39 -7.01 -26.22
C GLY A 194 8.98 -7.23 -27.62
N PRO A 195 9.77 -6.29 -28.17
CA PRO A 195 10.84 -6.61 -29.11
C PRO A 195 12.15 -6.97 -28.38
#